data_AF-A0A3C1W4C6-F1
#
_entry.id   AF-A0A3C1W4C6-F1
#
_cell.length_a   1.000
_cell.length_b   1.000
_cell.length_c   1.000
_cell.angle_alpha   90.00
_cell.angle_beta   90.00
_cell.angle_gamma   90.00
#
_symmetry.space_group_name_H-M   'P 1'
#
loop_
_entity.id
_entity.type
_entity.pdbx_description
1 polymer ?
#
loop_
_entity_poly.entity_id
_entity_poly.type
_entity_poly.pdbx_seq_one_letter_code
_entity_poly.pdbx_strand_id
1 'polypeptide(L)'
;CAIQPEQRSDYVKSAKDWLAPGGFLLGVFFTDPPSREDGASGPPFGVSLDELHGLFGESFTITRERSPDRSHPDRLGREVIIEMVRNT
;
A
#
# COMPACT_ATOMS: atom_id res chain seq x y z
N CYS A 1 -4.39 -4.58 4.16
CA CYS A 1 -4.48 -3.23 4.77
C CYS A 1 -5.45 -3.24 5.95
N ALA A 2 -5.14 -2.62 7.10
CA ALA A 2 -6.09 -2.51 8.23
C ALA A 2 -7.05 -1.32 8.11
N ILE A 3 -6.76 -0.39 7.20
CA ILE A 3 -7.52 0.83 6.94
C ILE A 3 -8.73 0.46 6.07
N GLN A 4 -9.90 0.96 6.44
CA GLN A 4 -11.12 0.79 5.64
C GLN A 4 -10.91 1.36 4.23
N PRO A 5 -11.41 0.70 3.17
CA PRO A 5 -11.22 1.18 1.80
C PRO A 5 -11.58 2.66 1.60
N GLU A 6 -12.65 3.12 2.24
CA GLU A 6 -13.17 4.48 2.13
C GLU A 6 -12.26 5.52 2.80
N GLN A 7 -11.34 5.10 3.67
CA GLN A 7 -10.39 5.95 4.38
C GLN A 7 -8.98 5.95 3.74
N ARG A 8 -8.79 5.26 2.61
CA ARG A 8 -7.46 5.14 1.98
C ARG A 8 -6.95 6.47 1.43
N SER A 9 -7.83 7.32 0.89
CA SER A 9 -7.46 8.68 0.47
C SER A 9 -6.95 9.53 1.64
N ASP A 10 -7.61 9.44 2.81
CA ASP A 10 -7.19 10.15 4.02
C ASP A 10 -5.84 9.65 4.55
N TYR A 11 -5.58 8.34 4.42
CA TYR A 11 -4.27 7.76 4.72
C TYR A 11 -3.18 8.33 3.80
N VAL A 12 -3.39 8.38 2.48
CA VAL A 12 -2.40 8.96 1.55
C VAL A 12 -2.18 10.44 1.85
N LYS A 13 -3.25 11.19 2.08
CA LYS A 13 -3.16 12.61 2.47
C LYS A 13 -2.34 12.78 3.74
N SER A 14 -2.59 11.96 4.75
CA SER A 14 -1.82 11.99 6.00
C SER A 14 -0.34 11.69 5.77
N ALA A 15 -0.02 10.65 4.98
CA ALA A 15 1.36 10.31 4.65
C ALA A 15 2.09 11.46 3.90
N LYS A 16 1.39 12.11 2.97
CA LYS A 16 1.89 13.30 2.26
C LYS A 16 2.16 14.44 3.24
N ASP A 17 1.20 14.79 4.07
CA ASP A 17 1.28 15.95 4.98
C ASP A 17 2.41 15.81 6.00
N TRP A 18 2.74 14.57 6.41
CA TRP A 18 3.83 14.27 7.34
C TRP A 18 5.23 14.33 6.73
N LEU A 19 5.38 14.09 5.43
CA LEU A 19 6.68 14.07 4.74
C LEU A 19 6.99 15.44 4.16
N ALA A 20 8.23 15.94 4.28
CA ALA A 20 8.64 17.13 3.53
C ALA A 20 8.55 16.87 2.01
N PRO A 21 8.41 17.91 1.15
CA PRO A 21 8.57 17.76 -0.29
C PRO A 21 9.88 17.04 -0.65
N GLY A 22 9.83 16.04 -1.53
CA GLY A 22 10.96 15.15 -1.82
C GLY A 22 11.24 14.07 -0.77
N GLY A 23 10.44 13.97 0.29
CA GLY A 23 10.53 12.92 1.31
C GLY A 23 10.16 11.54 0.79
N PHE A 24 10.75 10.50 1.37
CA PHE A 24 10.55 9.12 0.93
C PHE A 24 9.45 8.41 1.74
N LEU A 25 8.62 7.65 1.03
CA LEU A 25 7.67 6.69 1.60
C LEU A 25 7.99 5.29 1.08
N LEU A 26 8.22 4.34 1.98
CA LEU A 26 8.36 2.92 1.66
C LEU A 26 7.14 2.17 2.19
N GLY A 27 6.32 1.64 1.28
CA GLY A 27 5.14 0.86 1.63
C GLY A 27 5.34 -0.63 1.35
N VAL A 28 4.83 -1.48 2.25
CA VAL A 28 4.65 -2.92 2.00
C VAL A 28 3.15 -3.21 2.03
N PHE A 29 2.59 -3.56 0.88
CA PHE A 29 1.15 -3.71 0.69
C PHE A 29 0.79 -5.17 0.48
N PHE A 30 -0.14 -5.69 1.29
CA PHE A 30 -0.70 -7.04 1.15
C PHE A 30 -1.79 -7.02 0.08
N THR A 31 -1.45 -7.44 -1.13
CA THR A 31 -2.31 -7.31 -2.31
C THR A 31 -3.38 -8.39 -2.38
N ASP A 32 -3.04 -9.59 -1.93
CA ASP A 32 -3.91 -10.75 -1.91
C ASP A 32 -3.93 -11.36 -0.51
N PRO A 33 -4.73 -10.87 0.44
CA PRO A 33 -4.91 -11.52 1.74
C PRO A 33 -5.82 -12.75 1.63
N PRO A 34 -5.63 -13.78 2.48
CA PRO A 34 -6.51 -14.95 2.49
C PRO A 34 -7.93 -14.56 2.92
N SER A 35 -8.92 -15.25 2.38
CA SER A 35 -10.32 -15.12 2.83
C SER A 35 -10.44 -15.48 4.31
N ARG A 36 -11.31 -14.76 5.02
CA ARG A 36 -11.63 -15.06 6.41
C ARG A 36 -12.65 -16.20 6.50
N GLU A 37 -12.57 -16.97 7.58
CA GLU A 37 -13.51 -18.07 7.86
C GLU A 37 -14.96 -17.58 8.05
N ASP A 38 -15.13 -16.37 8.57
CA ASP A 38 -16.44 -15.73 8.77
C ASP A 38 -17.02 -15.09 7.49
N GLY A 39 -16.31 -15.20 6.36
CA GLY A 39 -16.72 -14.62 5.08
C GLY A 39 -16.62 -13.08 5.01
N ALA A 40 -16.14 -12.41 6.06
CA ALA A 40 -15.99 -10.96 6.05
C ALA A 40 -14.82 -10.54 5.15
N SER A 41 -14.95 -9.36 4.52
CA SER A 41 -13.84 -8.71 3.83
C SER A 41 -12.97 -7.99 4.86
N GLY A 42 -11.76 -8.51 5.09
CA GLY A 42 -10.76 -7.87 5.95
C GLY A 42 -11.16 -7.62 7.42
N PRO A 43 -10.31 -6.89 8.16
CA PRO A 43 -8.90 -6.70 7.85
C PRO A 43 -8.12 -8.03 7.94
N PRO A 44 -7.01 -8.18 7.18
CA PRO A 44 -6.51 -7.22 6.20
C PRO A 44 -7.37 -7.17 4.93
N PHE A 45 -7.72 -5.96 4.49
CA PHE A 45 -8.32 -5.70 3.18
C PHE A 45 -7.25 -5.79 2.09
N GLY A 46 -7.55 -6.48 0.98
CA GLY A 46 -6.69 -6.48 -0.20
C GLY A 46 -6.62 -5.11 -0.86
N VAL A 47 -5.56 -4.88 -1.63
CA VAL A 47 -5.36 -3.67 -2.42
C VAL A 47 -4.62 -4.04 -3.69
N SER A 48 -5.15 -3.68 -4.86
CA SER A 48 -4.49 -3.98 -6.13
C SER A 48 -3.37 -2.96 -6.43
N LEU A 49 -2.47 -3.30 -7.36
CA LEU A 49 -1.48 -2.35 -7.85
C LEU A 49 -2.12 -1.12 -8.49
N ASP A 50 -3.14 -1.31 -9.33
CA ASP A 50 -3.87 -0.21 -9.96
C ASP A 50 -4.48 0.74 -8.91
N GLU A 51 -5.02 0.19 -7.82
CA GLU A 51 -5.55 1.00 -6.73
C GLU A 51 -4.43 1.76 -6.01
N LEU A 52 -3.27 1.13 -5.76
CA LEU A 52 -2.11 1.82 -5.18
C LEU A 52 -1.61 2.94 -6.08
N HIS A 53 -1.53 2.71 -7.39
CA HIS A 53 -1.15 3.73 -8.38
C HIS A 53 -2.14 4.89 -8.37
N GLY A 54 -3.45 4.60 -8.36
CA GLY A 54 -4.49 5.62 -8.30
C GLY A 54 -4.47 6.42 -6.99
N LEU A 55 -4.26 5.75 -5.85
CA LEU A 55 -4.22 6.38 -4.54
C LEU A 55 -2.99 7.29 -4.37
N PHE A 56 -1.81 6.83 -4.76
CA PHE A 56 -0.55 7.52 -4.48
C PHE A 56 -0.04 8.42 -5.61
N GLY A 57 -0.36 8.09 -6.87
CA GLY A 57 0.27 8.69 -8.05
C GLY A 57 0.07 10.21 -8.21
N GLU A 58 -0.96 10.78 -7.60
CA GLU A 58 -1.17 12.24 -7.61
C GLU A 58 -0.14 12.98 -6.73
N SER A 59 0.18 12.41 -5.57
CA SER A 59 1.00 13.08 -4.55
C SER A 59 2.42 12.54 -4.44
N PHE A 60 2.69 11.39 -5.04
CA PHE A 60 3.97 10.70 -4.99
C PHE A 60 4.39 10.22 -6.38
N THR A 61 5.69 10.28 -6.63
CA THR A 61 6.34 9.59 -7.74
C THR A 61 6.76 8.21 -7.26
N ILE A 62 6.22 7.15 -7.86
CA ILE A 62 6.65 5.77 -7.59
C ILE A 62 7.97 5.54 -8.32
N THR A 63 9.03 5.23 -7.56
CA THR A 63 10.38 5.03 -8.11
C THR A 63 10.72 3.56 -8.31
N ARG A 64 10.09 2.67 -7.53
CA ARG A 64 10.33 1.23 -7.64
C ARG A 64 9.17 0.43 -7.10
N GLU A 65 8.88 -0.68 -7.77
CA GLU A 65 7.91 -1.69 -7.34
C GLU A 65 8.55 -3.06 -7.44
N ARG A 66 8.40 -3.88 -6.41
CA ARG A 66 8.91 -5.25 -6.42
C ARG A 66 8.17 -6.14 -5.45
N SER A 67 8.16 -7.45 -5.69
CA SER A 67 7.83 -8.42 -4.64
C SER A 67 8.95 -8.50 -3.60
N PRO A 68 8.63 -8.74 -2.31
CA PRO A 68 9.65 -9.00 -1.31
C PRO A 68 10.29 -10.38 -1.52
N ASP A 69 11.62 -10.45 -1.55
CA ASP A 69 12.36 -11.73 -1.62
C ASP A 69 12.26 -12.54 -0.30
N ARG A 70 11.91 -11.85 0.80
CA ARG A 70 11.74 -12.42 2.13
C ARG A 70 10.45 -11.88 2.75
N SER A 71 9.50 -12.76 3.01
CA SER A 71 8.27 -12.46 3.75
C SER A 71 7.85 -13.68 4.58
N HIS A 72 6.83 -13.51 5.42
CA HIS A 72 6.18 -14.63 6.11
C HIS A 72 5.65 -15.64 5.06
N PRO A 73 5.72 -16.96 5.28
CA PRO A 73 5.27 -17.96 4.32
C PRO A 73 3.88 -17.70 3.74
N ASP A 74 2.91 -17.34 4.59
CA ASP A 74 1.52 -17.05 4.19
C ASP A 74 1.33 -15.75 3.38
N ARG A 75 2.40 -14.97 3.21
CA ARG A 75 2.41 -13.68 2.52
C ARG A 75 3.38 -13.61 1.35
N LEU A 76 4.31 -14.57 1.25
CA LEU A 76 5.27 -14.63 0.16
C LEU A 76 4.54 -14.71 -1.18
N GLY A 77 4.91 -13.84 -2.13
CA GLY A 77 4.24 -13.73 -3.43
C GLY A 77 2.88 -13.02 -3.41
N ARG A 78 2.43 -12.53 -2.24
CA ARG A 78 1.12 -11.86 -2.06
C ARG A 78 1.26 -10.42 -1.58
N GLU A 79 2.48 -9.92 -1.48
CA GLU A 79 2.81 -8.54 -1.08
C GLU A 79 3.64 -7.85 -2.17
N VAL A 80 3.55 -6.52 -2.22
CA VAL A 80 4.41 -5.66 -3.02
C VAL A 80 5.08 -4.62 -2.13
N ILE A 81 6.36 -4.38 -2.37
CA ILE A 81 7.11 -3.24 -1.85
C ILE A 81 7.07 -2.14 -2.90
N ILE A 82 6.61 -0.96 -2.49
CA ILE A 82 6.61 0.24 -3.33
C ILE A 82 7.47 1.32 -2.66
N GLU A 83 8.45 1.82 -3.39
CA GLU A 83 9.26 2.99 -3.04
C GLU A 83 8.69 4.21 -3.74
N MET A 84 8.47 5.28 -2.97
CA MET A 84 7.82 6.50 -3.41
C MET A 84 8.56 7.73 -2.91
N VAL A 85 8.55 8.79 -3.71
CA VAL A 85 9.04 10.12 -3.34
C VAL A 85 7.87 11.10 -3.39
N ARG A 86 7.65 11.86 -2.31
CA ARG A 86 6.62 12.91 -2.28
C ARG A 86 6.95 13.95 -3.35
N ASN A 87 5.97 14.26 -4.20
CA ASN A 87 6.09 15.31 -5.21
C ASN A 87 6.39 16.67 -4.55
N THR A 88 7.06 17.55 -5.29
CA THR A 88 7.50 18.87 -4.79
C THR A 88 6.32 19.81 -4.54
#